data_AF-A0A1Q4X5W0-F1
#
_entry.id   AF-A0A1Q4X5W0-F1
#
_cell.length_a   1.000
_cell.length_b   1.000
_cell.length_c   1.000
_cell.angle_alpha   90.00
_cell.angle_beta   90.00
_cell.angle_gamma   90.00
#
_symmetry.space_group_name_H-M   'P 1'
#
loop_
_entity.id
_entity.type
_entity.pdbx_description
1 polymer ?
#
loop_
_entity_poly.entity_id
_entity_poly.type
_entity_poly.pdbx_seq_one_letter_code
_entity_poly.pdbx_strand_id
1 'polypeptide(L)'
;MSESHPAPASPTHTALSADEQIRRLRGRIDQMDAELAELLERRALVAARVQRLKPVGYFAGRDMRRERELVERMAERAPRLGPERLADIMDRVISAGLAVAQEEAARTS
;
A
#
# COMPACT_ATOMS: atom_id res chain seq x y z
N MET A 1 -25.21 28.88 56.82
CA MET A 1 -25.51 27.59 56.15
C MET A 1 -26.45 27.94 55.00
N SER A 2 -26.15 27.78 53.72
CA SER A 2 -25.20 26.93 53.02
C SER A 2 -24.83 27.57 51.68
N GLU A 3 -23.55 27.55 51.32
CA GLU A 3 -23.09 27.87 49.97
C GLU A 3 -23.42 26.69 49.05
N SER A 4 -24.25 26.93 48.05
CA SER A 4 -24.51 25.99 46.96
C SER A 4 -23.31 25.98 46.00
N HIS A 5 -22.42 25.00 46.18
CA HIS A 5 -21.32 24.70 45.27
C HIS A 5 -21.85 23.93 44.06
N PRO A 6 -21.52 24.31 42.81
CA PRO A 6 -21.87 23.49 41.65
C PRO A 6 -21.01 22.22 41.63
N ALA A 7 -21.62 21.10 41.23
CA ALA A 7 -20.93 19.83 41.06
C ALA A 7 -19.85 19.93 39.95
N PRO A 8 -18.68 19.30 40.10
CA PRO A 8 -17.68 19.26 39.04
C PRO A 8 -18.18 18.41 37.86
N ALA A 9 -18.12 18.95 36.65
CA ALA A 9 -18.39 18.21 35.42
C ALA A 9 -17.42 17.01 35.31
N SER A 10 -17.97 15.82 35.05
CA SER A 10 -17.21 14.55 35.02
C SER A 10 -16.24 14.47 33.83
N PRO A 11 -14.98 14.02 34.02
CA PRO A 11 -13.96 13.96 32.99
C PRO A 11 -13.95 12.63 32.22
N THR A 12 -15.08 12.22 31.62
CA THR A 12 -15.19 10.90 30.93
C THR A 12 -15.32 11.01 29.39
N HIS A 13 -15.38 12.22 28.83
CA HIS A 13 -15.66 12.42 27.41
C HIS A 13 -14.45 12.28 26.46
N THR A 14 -13.21 12.35 26.95
CA THR A 14 -12.03 12.43 26.08
C THR A 14 -11.58 11.07 25.52
N ALA A 15 -11.61 10.00 26.31
CA ALA A 15 -11.15 8.68 25.86
C ALA A 15 -12.11 8.03 24.85
N LEU A 16 -13.44 8.16 25.07
CA LEU A 16 -14.46 7.74 24.11
C LEU A 16 -14.32 8.47 22.75
N SER A 17 -13.77 9.70 22.74
CA SER A 17 -13.51 10.47 21.51
C SER A 17 -12.25 10.04 20.76
N ALA A 18 -11.20 9.59 21.46
CA ALA A 18 -9.95 9.15 20.83
C ALA A 18 -10.12 7.76 20.20
N ASP A 19 -10.79 6.85 20.89
CA ASP A 19 -11.07 5.50 20.38
C ASP A 19 -11.99 5.54 19.16
N GLU A 20 -12.99 6.43 19.16
CA GLU A 20 -13.86 6.63 18.00
C GLU A 20 -13.10 7.21 16.80
N GLN A 21 -12.21 8.18 17.04
CA GLN A 21 -11.34 8.72 15.99
C GLN A 21 -10.40 7.66 15.42
N ILE A 22 -9.80 6.81 16.26
CA ILE A 22 -8.95 5.70 15.81
C ILE A 22 -9.77 4.72 14.96
N ARG A 23 -10.98 4.32 15.40
CA ARG A 23 -11.85 3.43 14.62
C ARG A 23 -12.18 4.02 13.26
N ARG A 24 -12.55 5.31 13.20
CA ARG A 24 -12.85 6.00 11.94
C ARG A 24 -11.63 6.06 11.01
N LEU A 25 -10.43 6.32 11.54
CA LEU A 25 -9.21 6.34 10.73
C LEU A 25 -8.83 4.95 10.22
N ARG A 26 -8.99 3.91 11.03
CA ARG A 26 -8.79 2.52 10.61
C ARG A 26 -9.74 2.12 9.49
N GLY A 27 -11.04 2.44 9.61
CA GLY A 27 -11.98 2.18 8.52
C GLY A 27 -11.62 2.88 7.20
N ARG A 28 -10.97 4.06 7.26
CA ARG A 28 -10.43 4.71 6.06
C ARG A 28 -9.21 3.98 5.50
N ILE A 29 -8.34 3.46 6.36
CA ILE A 29 -7.19 2.62 5.94
C ILE A 29 -7.72 1.34 5.28
N ASP A 30 -8.70 0.67 5.89
CA ASP A 30 -9.27 -0.57 5.34
C ASP A 30 -9.84 -0.36 3.92
N GLN A 31 -10.52 0.77 3.70
CA GLN A 31 -11.00 1.14 2.36
C GLN A 31 -9.84 1.38 1.37
N MET A 32 -8.79 2.09 1.79
CA MET A 32 -7.60 2.30 0.96
C MET A 32 -6.89 0.98 0.64
N ASP A 33 -6.85 0.05 1.60
CA ASP A 33 -6.23 -1.27 1.44
C ASP A 33 -7.01 -2.15 0.46
N ALA A 34 -8.35 -2.07 0.48
CA ALA A 34 -9.20 -2.74 -0.52
C ALA A 34 -8.91 -2.21 -1.93
N GLU A 35 -8.85 -0.89 -2.10
CA GLU A 35 -8.51 -0.26 -3.39
C GLU A 35 -7.08 -0.61 -3.84
N LEU A 36 -6.14 -0.65 -2.90
CA LEU A 36 -4.76 -1.06 -3.15
C LEU A 36 -4.68 -2.52 -3.62
N ALA A 37 -5.44 -3.43 -3.01
CA ALA A 37 -5.48 -4.84 -3.40
C ALA A 37 -5.94 -5.01 -4.86
N GLU A 38 -7.02 -4.35 -5.26
CA GLU A 38 -7.49 -4.39 -6.65
C GLU A 38 -6.48 -3.77 -7.63
N LEU A 39 -5.80 -2.70 -7.22
CA LEU A 39 -4.77 -2.09 -8.06
C LEU A 39 -3.56 -3.00 -8.24
N LEU A 40 -3.14 -3.70 -7.18
CA LEU A 40 -2.05 -4.67 -7.23
C LEU A 40 -2.38 -5.84 -8.16
N GLU A 41 -3.61 -6.38 -8.08
CA GLU A 41 -4.10 -7.44 -8.96
C GLU A 41 -4.02 -7.01 -10.44
N ARG A 42 -4.62 -5.85 -10.77
CA ARG A 42 -4.56 -5.32 -12.14
C ARG A 42 -3.13 -5.10 -12.62
N ARG A 43 -2.26 -4.59 -11.74
CA ARG A 43 -0.84 -4.37 -12.04
C ARG A 43 -0.12 -5.69 -12.35
N ALA A 44 -0.37 -6.74 -11.56
CA ALA A 44 0.21 -8.06 -11.77
C ALA A 44 -0.21 -8.65 -13.12
N LEU A 45 -1.50 -8.57 -13.47
CA LEU A 45 -2.02 -9.04 -14.76
C LEU A 45 -1.36 -8.34 -15.96
N VAL A 46 -1.21 -7.01 -15.89
CA VAL A 46 -0.51 -6.24 -16.93
C VAL A 46 0.98 -6.60 -16.99
N ALA A 47 1.64 -6.74 -15.85
CA ALA A 47 3.03 -7.15 -15.78
C ALA A 47 3.24 -8.55 -16.40
N ALA A 48 2.37 -9.52 -16.12
CA ALA A 48 2.42 -10.85 -16.70
C ALA A 48 2.30 -10.81 -18.23
N ARG A 49 1.42 -9.96 -18.78
CA ARG A 49 1.33 -9.74 -20.22
C ARG A 49 2.63 -9.18 -20.81
N VAL A 50 3.27 -8.24 -20.13
CA VAL A 50 4.59 -7.72 -20.54
C VAL A 50 5.65 -8.81 -20.52
N GLN A 51 5.69 -9.65 -19.48
CA GLN A 51 6.69 -10.71 -19.36
C GLN A 51 6.59 -11.75 -20.47
N ARG A 52 5.36 -12.11 -20.90
CA ARG A 52 5.14 -13.03 -22.04
C ARG A 52 5.66 -12.50 -23.38
N LEU A 53 5.87 -11.20 -23.51
CA LEU A 53 6.39 -10.57 -24.72
C LEU A 53 7.92 -10.41 -24.70
N LYS A 54 8.56 -10.56 -23.53
CA LYS A 54 10.01 -10.37 -23.42
C LYS A 54 10.76 -11.62 -23.91
N PRO A 55 11.89 -11.45 -24.63
CA PRO A 55 12.74 -12.58 -25.03
C PRO A 55 13.40 -13.27 -23.84
N VAL A 56 13.68 -12.51 -22.77
CA VAL A 56 14.09 -13.01 -21.46
C VAL A 56 13.10 -12.46 -20.44
N GLY A 57 12.18 -13.31 -19.98
CA GLY A 57 11.09 -12.93 -19.06
C GLY A 57 11.44 -13.08 -17.59
N TYR A 58 10.47 -12.72 -16.75
CA TYR A 58 10.45 -12.91 -15.30
C TYR A 58 11.65 -12.25 -14.60
N PHE A 59 12.22 -12.93 -13.60
CA PHE A 59 13.35 -12.41 -12.83
C PHE A 59 14.60 -12.15 -13.68
N ALA A 60 14.83 -12.94 -14.74
CA ALA A 60 15.98 -12.76 -15.62
C ALA A 60 15.86 -11.52 -16.54
N GLY A 61 14.63 -11.00 -16.73
CA GLY A 61 14.34 -9.83 -17.56
C GLY A 61 14.15 -8.53 -16.77
N ARG A 62 14.66 -8.46 -15.53
CA ARG A 62 14.48 -7.31 -14.63
C ARG A 62 15.30 -6.10 -15.10
N ASP A 63 14.68 -4.92 -15.12
CA ASP A 63 15.29 -3.68 -15.60
C ASP A 63 15.43 -2.68 -14.45
N MET A 64 16.60 -2.69 -13.82
CA MET A 64 16.92 -1.83 -12.66
C MET A 64 16.80 -0.34 -12.96
N ARG A 65 17.16 0.08 -14.18
CA ARG A 65 17.06 1.48 -14.57
C ARG A 65 15.60 1.90 -14.64
N ARG A 66 14.76 1.08 -15.28
CA ARG A 66 13.32 1.34 -15.38
C ARG A 66 12.63 1.37 -14.02
N GLU A 67 13.06 0.51 -13.09
CA GLU A 67 12.53 0.47 -11.73
C GLU A 67 12.92 1.70 -10.92
N ARG A 68 14.16 2.18 -11.08
CA ARG A 68 14.61 3.43 -10.44
C ARG A 68 13.83 4.65 -10.94
N GLU A 69 13.66 4.80 -12.24
CA GLU A 69 12.86 5.87 -12.86
C GLU A 69 11.37 5.82 -12.44
N LEU A 70 10.85 4.62 -12.17
CA LEU A 70 9.50 4.45 -11.63
C LEU A 70 9.42 5.03 -10.22
N VAL A 71 10.35 4.65 -9.35
CA VAL A 71 10.40 5.09 -7.96
C VAL A 71 10.59 6.60 -7.84
N GLU A 72 11.46 7.20 -8.65
CA GLU A 72 11.67 8.65 -8.67
C GLU A 72 10.37 9.41 -9.00
N ARG A 73 9.64 8.97 -10.04
CA ARG A 73 8.33 9.54 -10.40
C ARG A 73 7.25 9.29 -9.34
N MET A 74 7.36 8.21 -8.56
CA MET A 74 6.46 7.96 -7.44
C MET A 74 6.79 8.87 -6.26
N ALA A 75 8.07 9.17 -6.01
CA ALA A 75 8.49 10.03 -4.92
C ALA A 75 7.98 11.47 -5.08
N GLU A 76 7.87 11.96 -6.31
CA GLU A 76 7.20 13.26 -6.61
C GLU A 76 5.74 13.28 -6.13
N ARG A 77 5.04 12.14 -6.18
CA ARG A 77 3.64 12.00 -5.79
C ARG A 77 3.46 11.62 -4.32
N ALA A 78 4.45 10.94 -3.73
CA ALA A 78 4.45 10.47 -2.35
C ALA A 78 5.69 10.97 -1.59
N PRO A 79 5.85 12.30 -1.41
CA PRO A 79 7.06 12.88 -0.82
C PRO A 79 7.30 12.45 0.62
N ARG A 80 6.24 12.06 1.36
CA ARG A 80 6.36 11.52 2.73
C ARG A 80 7.06 10.16 2.80
N LEU A 81 6.99 9.36 1.73
CA LEU A 81 7.66 8.06 1.66
C LEU A 81 9.08 8.23 1.10
N GLY A 82 9.24 9.11 0.12
CA GLY A 82 10.52 9.34 -0.54
C GLY A 82 10.98 8.14 -1.38
N PRO A 83 12.06 8.30 -2.15
CA PRO A 83 12.49 7.30 -3.13
C PRO A 83 12.95 5.99 -2.48
N GLU A 84 13.65 6.03 -1.34
CA GLU A 84 14.20 4.81 -0.71
C GLU A 84 13.09 3.85 -0.24
N ARG A 85 12.10 4.34 0.53
CA ARG A 85 10.99 3.49 1.00
C ARG A 85 10.11 3.03 -0.15
N LEU A 86 9.94 3.87 -1.17
CA LEU A 86 9.21 3.48 -2.38
C LEU A 86 9.95 2.42 -3.18
N ALA A 87 11.28 2.43 -3.21
CA ALA A 87 12.07 1.37 -3.82
C ALA A 87 11.81 0.03 -3.13
N ASP A 88 11.84 -0.02 -1.80
CA ASP A 88 11.58 -1.24 -1.04
C ASP A 88 10.17 -1.79 -1.27
N ILE A 89 9.16 -0.91 -1.25
CA ILE A 89 7.76 -1.29 -1.53
C ILE A 89 7.63 -1.83 -2.95
N MET A 90 8.20 -1.12 -3.93
CA MET A 90 8.05 -1.50 -5.33
C MET A 90 8.86 -2.75 -5.68
N ASP A 91 10.00 -3.00 -5.04
CA ASP A 91 10.74 -4.26 -5.17
C ASP A 91 9.86 -5.45 -4.79
N ARG A 92 9.15 -5.37 -3.66
CA ARG A 92 8.21 -6.41 -3.20
C ARG A 92 7.04 -6.58 -4.16
N VAL A 93 6.43 -5.48 -4.60
CA VAL A 93 5.30 -5.49 -5.54
C VAL A 93 5.69 -6.05 -6.91
N ILE A 94 6.89 -5.73 -7.41
CA ILE A 94 7.41 -6.28 -8.66
C ILE A 94 7.69 -7.76 -8.49
N SER A 95 8.45 -8.13 -7.46
CA SER A 95 8.85 -9.53 -7.23
C SER A 95 7.65 -10.45 -7.07
N ALA A 96 6.64 -10.04 -6.31
CA ALA A 96 5.39 -10.81 -6.16
C ALA A 96 4.68 -11.00 -7.50
N GLY A 97 4.54 -9.94 -8.30
CA GLY A 97 3.91 -10.04 -9.63
C GLY A 97 4.68 -10.93 -10.61
N LEU A 98 6.02 -10.93 -10.55
CA LEU A 98 6.85 -11.83 -11.36
C LEU A 98 6.69 -13.30 -10.94
N ALA A 99 6.63 -13.57 -9.63
CA ALA A 99 6.45 -14.91 -9.10
C ALA A 99 5.12 -15.52 -9.56
N VAL A 100 4.01 -14.81 -9.36
CA VAL A 100 2.66 -15.27 -9.80
C VAL A 100 2.63 -15.50 -11.31
N ALA A 101 3.19 -14.59 -12.11
CA ALA A 101 3.24 -14.75 -13.56
C ALA A 101 4.04 -15.97 -14.00
N GLN A 102 5.10 -16.32 -13.27
CA GLN A 102 5.94 -17.49 -13.54
C GLN A 102 5.20 -18.79 -13.20
N GLU A 103 4.50 -18.81 -12.06
CA GLU A 103 3.66 -19.95 -11.63
C GLU A 103 2.49 -20.20 -12.61
N GLU A 104 1.86 -19.15 -13.13
CA GLU A 104 0.81 -19.26 -14.16
C GLU A 104 1.33 -19.85 -15.47
N ALA A 105 2.51 -19.40 -15.93
CA ALA A 105 3.10 -19.91 -17.15
C ALA A 105 3.50 -21.39 -17.01
N ALA A 106 4.04 -21.78 -15.85
CA ALA A 106 4.37 -23.17 -15.55
C ALA A 106 3.15 -24.09 -15.51
N ARG A 107 1.96 -23.57 -15.13
CA ARG A 107 0.70 -24.34 -15.15
C ARG A 107 0.08 -24.49 -16.54
N THR A 108 0.45 -23.62 -17.48
CA THR A 108 -0.14 -23.56 -18.83
C THR A 108 0.78 -24.19 -19.89
N SER A 109 2.00 -24.58 -19.51
CA SER A 109 3.00 -25.26 -20.36
C SER A 109 2.91 -26.77 -20.21
#